data_AF-A0A3M1XGF1-F1
#
_entry.id   AF-A0A3M1XGF1-F1
#
_cell.length_a   1.000
_cell.length_b   1.000
_cell.length_c   1.000
_cell.angle_alpha   90.00
_cell.angle_beta   90.00
_cell.angle_gamma   90.00
#
_symmetry.space_group_name_H-M   'P 1'
#
loop_
_entity.id
_entity.type
_entity.pdbx_description
1 polymer ?
#
loop_
_entity_poly.entity_id
_entity_poly.type
_entity_poly.pdbx_seq_one_letter_code
_entity_poly.pdbx_strand_id
1 'polypeptide(L)'
;MAGGMQRLTHHALAYYQFAALRAANVNHGVFTRLGGVSEAPWASLNMSCSTGDAAEPVRENRRRALDALGLAPERSLTSWLVHGNHVRVVSRDDLRIVGANDVRADAMVTRDRGLALTLRFADCAPVLFYDPLKGAIGIAHAGWRGIVNGVLIETVRAMQRAFGSRPQDIIAGIGPCIGPDKFEVDEAVAAQIQAAVRASVVLRGGDGKTSGQGKEHASPSFPGQPITSKQKPHVDLWAAARSQLEDAGVGCIEVAAICTANNTHEWFSHRAEQGRTGRFGVIVALD
;
A
#
# COMPACT_ATOMS: atom_id res chain seq x y z
N MET A 1 -16.26 11.88 11.15
CA MET A 1 -15.50 12.54 10.05
C MET A 1 -14.57 11.51 9.48
N ALA A 2 -14.69 11.16 8.19
CA ALA A 2 -13.74 10.26 7.54
C ALA A 2 -12.41 11.02 7.43
N GLY A 3 -11.49 10.77 8.36
CA GLY A 3 -10.16 11.36 8.34
C GLY A 3 -9.42 10.86 7.11
N GLY A 4 -8.77 11.78 6.40
CA GLY A 4 -7.79 11.42 5.37
C GLY A 4 -6.39 11.34 5.97
N MET A 5 -5.41 11.07 5.13
CA MET A 5 -4.02 11.04 5.58
C MET A 5 -3.52 12.44 5.96
N GLN A 6 -2.77 12.52 7.05
CA GLN A 6 -2.05 13.72 7.47
C GLN A 6 -0.60 13.66 7.00
N ARG A 7 -0.16 14.71 6.30
CA ARG A 7 1.26 14.89 5.94
C ARG A 7 2.05 15.40 7.14
N LEU A 8 3.20 14.80 7.39
CA LEU A 8 4.14 15.13 8.45
C LEU A 8 5.53 15.33 7.87
N THR A 9 6.36 16.07 8.59
CA THR A 9 7.76 16.30 8.22
C THR A 9 8.69 16.04 9.39
N HIS A 10 9.81 15.39 9.13
CA HIS A 10 10.87 15.15 10.10
C HIS A 10 12.21 15.41 9.41
N HIS A 11 12.91 16.47 9.83
CA HIS A 11 14.03 17.04 9.06
C HIS A 11 13.64 17.28 7.59
N ALA A 12 14.35 16.68 6.63
CA ALA A 12 14.07 16.79 5.20
C ALA A 12 13.04 15.76 4.70
N LEU A 13 12.62 14.81 5.54
CA LEU A 13 11.67 13.76 5.16
C LEU A 13 10.24 14.30 5.18
N ALA A 14 9.46 13.85 4.21
CA ALA A 14 8.01 13.97 4.24
C ALA A 14 7.37 12.58 4.20
N TYR A 15 6.37 12.36 5.03
CA TYR A 15 5.62 11.12 5.11
C TYR A 15 4.19 11.39 5.55
N TYR A 16 3.33 10.40 5.38
CA TYR A 16 1.91 10.50 5.72
C TYR A 16 1.53 9.46 6.77
N GLN A 17 0.55 9.81 7.59
CA GLN A 17 -0.10 8.91 8.54
C GLN A 17 -1.62 8.91 8.29
N PHE A 18 -2.26 7.75 8.39
CA PHE A 18 -3.71 7.62 8.39
C PHE A 18 -4.27 8.18 9.69
N ALA A 19 -5.33 8.97 9.60
CA ALA A 19 -5.93 9.60 10.77
C ALA A 19 -6.46 8.55 11.76
N ALA A 20 -7.09 7.47 11.28
CA ALA A 20 -7.63 6.42 12.13
C ALA A 20 -6.53 5.65 12.88
N LEU A 21 -5.44 5.29 12.20
CA LEU A 21 -4.32 4.58 12.82
C LEU A 21 -3.56 5.48 13.81
N ARG A 22 -3.39 6.76 13.48
CA ARG A 22 -2.77 7.75 14.37
C ARG A 22 -3.61 7.98 15.62
N ALA A 23 -4.93 8.11 15.49
CA ALA A 23 -5.85 8.24 16.62
C ALA A 23 -5.82 7.00 17.53
N ALA A 24 -5.49 5.84 16.98
CA ALA A 24 -5.33 4.59 17.71
C ALA A 24 -3.89 4.36 18.24
N ASN A 25 -3.01 5.37 18.18
CA ASN A 25 -1.61 5.32 18.62
C ASN A 25 -0.77 4.23 17.94
N VAL A 26 -1.04 3.94 16.67
CA VAL A 26 -0.18 3.05 15.87
C VAL A 26 0.96 3.85 15.27
N ASN A 27 2.19 3.46 15.57
CA ASN A 27 3.38 4.08 15.00
C ASN A 27 3.56 3.61 13.55
N HIS A 28 3.38 4.51 12.58
CA HIS A 28 3.48 4.17 11.16
C HIS A 28 3.89 5.38 10.31
N GLY A 29 4.36 5.12 9.10
CA GLY A 29 4.70 6.15 8.14
C GLY A 29 4.63 5.63 6.71
N VAL A 30 3.89 6.34 5.86
CA VAL A 30 3.90 6.17 4.40
C VAL A 30 4.84 7.25 3.84
N PHE A 31 6.09 6.88 3.58
CA PHE A 31 7.13 7.83 3.19
C PHE A 31 6.99 8.25 1.74
N THR A 32 7.30 9.51 1.47
CA THR A 32 7.40 10.07 0.12
C THR A 32 8.78 9.76 -0.50
N ARG A 33 9.05 10.27 -1.71
CA ARG A 33 10.39 10.19 -2.33
C ARG A 33 11.40 11.21 -1.79
N LEU A 34 10.99 12.08 -0.85
CA LEU A 34 11.74 13.27 -0.43
C LEU A 34 12.60 13.02 0.82
N GLY A 35 13.77 13.66 0.88
CA GLY A 35 14.64 13.71 2.06
C GLY A 35 15.70 12.60 2.19
N GLY A 36 15.88 11.80 1.14
CA GLY A 36 16.91 10.76 1.11
C GLY A 36 18.23 11.20 0.49
N VAL A 37 19.06 10.22 0.15
CA VAL A 37 20.43 10.39 -0.37
C VAL A 37 20.70 9.67 -1.69
N SER A 38 19.72 8.96 -2.23
CA SER A 38 19.89 8.32 -3.54
C SER A 38 19.99 9.36 -4.65
N GLU A 39 20.79 9.07 -5.66
CA GLU A 39 20.90 9.89 -6.86
C GLU A 39 19.88 9.47 -7.91
N ALA A 40 19.76 10.24 -9.00
CA ALA A 40 18.91 9.88 -10.12
C ALA A 40 19.32 8.51 -10.72
N PRO A 41 18.36 7.67 -11.14
CA PRO A 41 16.91 7.91 -11.20
C PRO A 41 16.15 7.61 -9.89
N TRP A 42 16.84 7.28 -8.80
CA TRP A 42 16.24 6.90 -7.51
C TRP A 42 16.11 8.08 -6.53
N ALA A 43 16.38 9.30 -6.99
CA ALA A 43 16.37 10.48 -6.14
C ALA A 43 14.99 10.69 -5.47
N SER A 44 14.87 10.83 -4.15
CA SER A 44 15.94 10.91 -3.14
C SER A 44 15.86 9.81 -2.07
N LEU A 45 14.67 9.48 -1.56
CA LEU A 45 14.44 8.51 -0.48
C LEU A 45 14.05 7.13 -1.01
N ASN A 46 14.87 6.54 -1.87
CA ASN A 46 14.63 5.18 -2.34
C ASN A 46 14.94 4.15 -1.24
N MET A 47 13.98 3.28 -0.94
CA MET A 47 14.11 2.24 0.09
C MET A 47 14.34 0.83 -0.48
N SER A 48 14.63 0.70 -1.78
CA SER A 48 14.87 -0.60 -2.42
C SER A 48 16.07 -0.63 -3.36
N CYS A 49 16.91 -1.66 -3.24
CA CYS A 49 17.96 -1.96 -4.23
C CYS A 49 17.41 -2.69 -5.46
N SER A 50 16.14 -3.13 -5.44
CA SER A 50 15.55 -3.99 -6.48
C SER A 50 15.47 -3.36 -7.87
N THR A 51 15.70 -2.05 -7.98
CA THR A 51 15.73 -1.32 -9.26
C THR A 51 17.11 -0.81 -9.63
N GLY A 52 18.17 -1.32 -9.00
CA GLY A 52 19.56 -1.06 -9.38
C GLY A 52 20.28 0.04 -8.60
N ASP A 53 19.64 0.62 -7.59
CA ASP A 53 20.30 1.60 -6.70
C ASP A 53 21.39 0.93 -5.84
N ALA A 54 22.39 1.72 -5.44
CA ALA A 54 23.48 1.26 -4.58
C ALA A 54 22.96 0.93 -3.16
N ALA A 55 23.61 -0.03 -2.51
CA ALA A 55 23.17 -0.50 -1.19
C ALA A 55 23.33 0.55 -0.09
N GLU A 56 24.38 1.37 -0.16
CA GLU A 56 24.71 2.38 0.84
C GLU A 56 23.65 3.49 0.92
N PRO A 57 23.25 4.17 -0.18
CA PRO A 57 22.15 5.13 -0.16
C PRO A 57 20.84 4.53 0.35
N VAL A 58 20.50 3.32 -0.10
CA VAL A 58 19.27 2.63 0.33
C VAL A 58 19.30 2.31 1.83
N ARG A 59 20.45 1.88 2.36
CA ARG A 59 20.63 1.63 3.80
C ARG A 59 20.44 2.91 4.61
N GLU A 60 21.03 4.01 4.17
CA GLU A 60 20.87 5.31 4.83
C GLU A 60 19.42 5.81 4.75
N ASN A 61 18.76 5.67 3.60
CA ASN A 61 17.35 6.05 3.45
C ASN A 61 16.44 5.27 4.40
N ARG A 62 16.66 3.96 4.55
CA ARG A 62 15.92 3.13 5.51
C ARG A 62 16.19 3.56 6.95
N ARG A 63 17.45 3.85 7.30
CA ARG A 63 17.83 4.37 8.62
C ARG A 63 17.08 5.65 8.92
N ARG A 64 17.09 6.63 8.01
CA ARG A 64 16.37 7.91 8.14
C ARG A 64 14.86 7.72 8.33
N ALA A 65 14.24 6.84 7.54
CA ALA A 65 12.81 6.58 7.64
C ALA A 65 12.43 5.95 9.00
N LEU A 66 13.21 5.00 9.49
CA LEU A 66 12.98 4.38 10.81
C LEU A 66 13.23 5.36 11.96
N ASP A 67 14.30 6.16 11.88
CA ASP A 67 14.65 7.20 12.84
C ASP A 67 13.55 8.27 12.98
N ALA A 68 12.92 8.67 11.87
CA ALA A 68 11.79 9.59 11.88
C ALA A 68 10.55 9.08 12.66
N LEU A 69 10.48 7.76 12.88
CA LEU A 69 9.45 7.09 13.68
C LEU A 69 9.96 6.66 15.07
N GLY A 70 11.21 7.00 15.43
CA GLY A 70 11.84 6.55 16.67
C GLY A 70 12.14 5.05 16.72
N LEU A 71 12.26 4.40 15.56
CA LEU A 71 12.46 2.96 15.43
C LEU A 71 13.92 2.62 15.13
N ALA A 72 14.45 1.59 15.78
CA ALA A 72 15.79 1.09 15.52
C ALA A 72 15.85 0.30 14.20
N PRO A 73 16.78 0.59 13.27
CA PRO A 73 16.92 -0.13 12.00
C PRO A 73 17.04 -1.64 12.15
N GLU A 74 17.69 -2.09 13.23
CA GLU A 74 17.94 -3.49 13.54
C GLU A 74 16.68 -4.23 14.01
N ARG A 75 15.59 -3.49 14.27
CA ARG A 75 14.28 -4.03 14.65
C ARG A 75 13.24 -3.89 13.53
N SER A 76 13.69 -3.89 12.28
CA SER A 76 12.80 -3.88 11.11
C SER A 76 12.91 -5.18 10.32
N LEU A 77 11.76 -5.74 9.95
CA LEU A 77 11.65 -6.83 8.97
C LEU A 77 11.07 -6.34 7.65
N THR A 78 11.51 -6.98 6.58
CA THR A 78 10.95 -6.84 5.23
C THR A 78 10.78 -8.22 4.59
N SER A 79 10.41 -8.24 3.32
CA SER A 79 10.12 -9.47 2.57
C SER A 79 10.54 -9.35 1.11
N TRP A 80 10.81 -10.45 0.43
CA TRP A 80 10.96 -10.45 -1.02
C TRP A 80 9.58 -10.45 -1.69
N LEU A 81 9.16 -9.30 -2.23
CA LEU A 81 7.83 -9.11 -2.84
C LEU A 81 7.74 -9.84 -4.19
N VAL A 82 6.79 -10.75 -4.34
CA VAL A 82 6.59 -11.56 -5.56
C VAL A 82 5.25 -11.31 -6.25
N HIS A 83 4.47 -10.34 -5.75
CA HIS A 83 3.12 -10.03 -6.22
C HIS A 83 2.14 -11.22 -6.10
N GLY A 84 2.37 -12.08 -5.10
CA GLY A 84 1.49 -13.17 -4.69
C GLY A 84 0.53 -12.75 -3.57
N ASN A 85 0.07 -13.73 -2.79
CA ASN A 85 -0.81 -13.54 -1.63
C ASN A 85 -0.24 -14.15 -0.33
N HIS A 86 1.03 -14.58 -0.34
CA HIS A 86 1.62 -15.19 0.83
C HIS A 86 1.82 -14.17 1.95
N VAL A 87 1.37 -14.53 3.16
CA VAL A 87 1.42 -13.70 4.36
C VAL A 87 2.31 -14.38 5.39
N ARG A 88 3.31 -13.66 5.89
CA ARG A 88 4.15 -14.13 6.99
C ARG A 88 3.63 -13.64 8.33
N VAL A 89 3.47 -14.55 9.28
CA VAL A 89 3.37 -14.19 10.69
C VAL A 89 4.81 -14.08 11.20
N VAL A 90 5.23 -12.89 11.61
CA VAL A 90 6.62 -12.63 12.02
C VAL A 90 6.70 -12.17 13.47
N SER A 91 7.87 -12.37 14.08
CA SER A 91 8.18 -12.03 15.47
C SER A 91 9.58 -11.44 15.56
N ARG A 92 9.99 -10.98 16.75
CA ARG A 92 11.37 -10.51 16.98
C ARG A 92 12.40 -11.63 16.87
N ASP A 93 12.00 -12.89 16.99
CA ASP A 93 12.92 -14.02 16.83
C ASP A 93 13.41 -14.14 15.38
N ASP A 94 12.59 -13.72 14.40
CA ASP A 94 12.97 -13.66 13.00
C ASP A 94 14.15 -12.69 12.74
N LEU A 95 14.39 -11.69 13.59
CA LEU A 95 15.53 -10.76 13.46
C LEU A 95 16.88 -11.47 13.59
N ARG A 96 16.92 -12.66 14.22
CA ARG A 96 18.14 -13.45 14.39
C ARG A 96 18.38 -14.41 13.22
N ILE A 97 17.43 -14.54 12.29
CA ILE A 97 17.51 -15.48 11.18
C ILE A 97 18.22 -14.82 10.00
N VAL A 98 19.34 -15.39 9.56
CA VAL A 98 20.02 -14.96 8.33
C VAL A 98 19.08 -15.16 7.13
N GLY A 99 18.89 -14.11 6.33
CA GLY A 99 17.98 -14.15 5.19
C GLY A 99 16.49 -14.00 5.54
N ALA A 100 16.14 -13.64 6.77
CA ALA A 100 14.74 -13.39 7.17
C ALA A 100 14.04 -12.34 6.28
N ASN A 101 14.81 -11.43 5.69
CA ASN A 101 14.31 -10.38 4.80
C ASN A 101 14.17 -10.84 3.32
N ASP A 102 14.71 -12.00 2.97
CA ASP A 102 14.69 -12.56 1.60
C ASP A 102 13.57 -13.61 1.41
N VAL A 103 12.82 -13.91 2.47
CA VAL A 103 11.66 -14.81 2.39
C VAL A 103 10.60 -14.18 1.48
N ARG A 104 10.08 -14.97 0.54
CA ARG A 104 9.07 -14.52 -0.42
C ARG A 104 7.71 -14.37 0.25
N ALA A 105 7.20 -13.15 0.34
CA ALA A 105 5.87 -12.85 0.83
C ALA A 105 5.45 -11.44 0.40
N ASP A 106 4.15 -11.21 0.29
CA ASP A 106 3.59 -9.90 -0.08
C ASP A 106 2.83 -9.25 1.08
N ALA A 107 2.73 -9.93 2.22
CA ALA A 107 2.25 -9.33 3.46
C ALA A 107 2.97 -9.90 4.68
N MET A 108 2.96 -9.12 5.75
CA MET A 108 3.47 -9.53 7.06
C MET A 108 2.50 -9.08 8.16
N VAL A 109 2.38 -9.87 9.22
CA VAL A 109 1.57 -9.56 10.40
C VAL A 109 2.33 -9.89 11.68
N THR A 110 2.15 -9.10 12.74
CA THR A 110 2.80 -9.33 14.04
C THR A 110 2.01 -8.74 15.21
N ARG A 111 2.34 -9.17 16.43
CA ARG A 111 1.94 -8.55 17.70
C ARG A 111 3.15 -8.07 18.51
N ASP A 112 4.35 -8.27 18.01
CA ASP A 112 5.56 -7.95 18.74
C ASP A 112 5.77 -6.43 18.77
N ARG A 113 5.73 -5.86 19.97
CA ARG A 113 6.07 -4.45 20.19
C ARG A 113 7.54 -4.17 19.90
N GLY A 114 7.79 -3.01 19.33
CA GLY A 114 9.10 -2.56 18.87
C GLY A 114 9.63 -3.28 17.63
N LEU A 115 8.81 -4.12 16.96
CA LEU A 115 9.14 -4.72 15.67
C LEU A 115 8.47 -3.95 14.54
N ALA A 116 9.28 -3.34 13.67
CA ALA A 116 8.81 -2.61 12.51
C ALA A 116 8.61 -3.54 11.31
N LEU A 117 7.46 -3.46 10.65
CA LEU A 117 7.21 -4.11 9.36
C LEU A 117 7.38 -3.07 8.25
N THR A 118 8.31 -3.34 7.31
CA THR A 118 8.63 -2.41 6.21
C THR A 118 8.41 -3.08 4.86
N LEU A 119 7.51 -2.53 4.03
CA LEU A 119 7.35 -2.90 2.61
C LEU A 119 7.64 -1.72 1.68
N ARG A 120 7.85 -1.99 0.39
CA ARG A 120 8.28 -0.99 -0.60
C ARG A 120 7.37 -0.98 -1.80
N PHE A 121 7.13 0.20 -2.36
CA PHE A 121 6.07 0.44 -3.34
C PHE A 121 6.51 1.42 -4.42
N ALA A 122 5.94 1.25 -5.60
CA ALA A 122 5.78 2.27 -6.63
C ALA A 122 4.56 1.82 -7.45
N ASP A 123 3.45 2.55 -7.33
CA ASP A 123 2.13 2.27 -7.92
C ASP A 123 1.28 1.15 -7.30
N CYS A 124 1.85 0.09 -6.73
CA CYS A 124 1.05 -0.90 -6.00
C CYS A 124 0.49 -0.30 -4.70
N ALA A 125 -0.68 -0.75 -4.25
CA ALA A 125 -1.32 -0.20 -3.06
C ALA A 125 -0.71 -0.77 -1.77
N PRO A 126 -0.13 0.07 -0.89
CA PRO A 126 0.16 -0.33 0.48
C PRO A 126 -1.14 -0.40 1.28
N VAL A 127 -1.34 -1.50 2.01
CA VAL A 127 -2.47 -1.63 2.95
C VAL A 127 -1.93 -1.93 4.33
N LEU A 128 -2.24 -1.06 5.29
CA LEU A 128 -1.91 -1.22 6.71
C LEU A 128 -3.13 -1.76 7.45
N PHE A 129 -2.88 -2.60 8.44
CA PHE A 129 -3.91 -3.23 9.27
C PHE A 129 -3.57 -3.03 10.73
N TYR A 130 -4.58 -2.78 11.55
CA TYR A 130 -4.46 -2.75 12.99
C TYR A 130 -5.71 -3.32 13.67
N ASP A 131 -5.51 -4.26 14.58
CA ASP A 131 -6.51 -4.74 15.51
C ASP A 131 -6.19 -4.20 16.92
N PRO A 132 -6.96 -3.21 17.43
CA PRO A 132 -6.74 -2.63 18.75
C PRO A 132 -7.05 -3.59 19.90
N LEU A 133 -7.95 -4.54 19.71
CA LEU A 133 -8.36 -5.49 20.75
C LEU A 133 -7.32 -6.60 20.93
N LYS A 134 -6.61 -6.96 19.86
CA LYS A 134 -5.52 -7.95 19.90
C LYS A 134 -4.14 -7.33 20.02
N GLY A 135 -4.00 -6.04 19.74
CA GLY A 135 -2.69 -5.39 19.63
C GLY A 135 -1.89 -6.06 18.51
N ALA A 136 -2.48 -6.20 17.33
CA ALA A 136 -1.88 -6.83 16.17
C ALA A 136 -1.84 -5.85 15.00
N ILE A 137 -0.72 -5.83 14.28
CA ILE A 137 -0.54 -5.02 13.08
C ILE A 137 -0.27 -5.89 11.86
N GLY A 138 -0.52 -5.34 10.69
CA GLY A 138 -0.15 -5.95 9.43
C GLY A 138 0.17 -4.90 8.36
N ILE A 139 0.91 -5.34 7.36
CA ILE A 139 1.18 -4.57 6.14
C ILE A 139 1.14 -5.51 4.93
N ALA A 140 0.45 -5.10 3.87
CA ALA A 140 0.32 -5.86 2.63
C ALA A 140 0.68 -5.02 1.40
N HIS A 141 1.25 -5.70 0.40
CA HIS A 141 1.56 -5.17 -0.91
C HIS A 141 0.51 -5.63 -1.94
N ALA A 142 -0.47 -4.77 -2.19
CA ALA A 142 -1.59 -5.05 -3.08
C ALA A 142 -1.40 -4.39 -4.45
N GLY A 143 -0.52 -4.98 -5.27
CA GLY A 143 -0.54 -4.76 -6.71
C GLY A 143 -1.70 -5.53 -7.36
N TRP A 144 -1.95 -5.33 -8.65
CA TRP A 144 -3.08 -5.98 -9.33
C TRP A 144 -3.06 -7.52 -9.24
N ARG A 145 -1.88 -8.15 -9.34
CA ARG A 145 -1.75 -9.61 -9.14
C ARG A 145 -2.03 -10.00 -7.69
N GLY A 146 -1.62 -9.20 -6.73
CA GLY A 146 -1.93 -9.41 -5.31
C GLY A 146 -3.43 -9.32 -5.04
N ILE A 147 -4.13 -8.36 -5.66
CA ILE A 147 -5.59 -8.27 -5.64
C ILE A 147 -6.21 -9.53 -6.28
N VAL A 148 -5.80 -9.91 -7.49
CA VAL A 148 -6.32 -11.13 -8.14
C VAL A 148 -6.11 -12.38 -7.28
N ASN A 149 -4.97 -12.47 -6.57
CA ASN A 149 -4.64 -13.57 -5.68
C ASN A 149 -5.26 -13.44 -4.28
N GLY A 150 -5.96 -12.35 -3.96
CA GLY A 150 -6.64 -12.14 -2.67
C GLY A 150 -5.71 -11.85 -1.49
N VAL A 151 -4.60 -11.13 -1.69
CA VAL A 151 -3.61 -10.84 -0.62
C VAL A 151 -4.22 -10.15 0.60
N LEU A 152 -5.21 -9.28 0.41
CA LEU A 152 -5.85 -8.55 1.51
C LEU A 152 -6.75 -9.48 2.34
N ILE A 153 -7.50 -10.37 1.68
CA ILE A 153 -8.31 -11.40 2.32
C ILE A 153 -7.41 -12.36 3.10
N GLU A 154 -6.30 -12.81 2.51
CA GLU A 154 -5.34 -13.68 3.20
C GLU A 154 -4.64 -12.98 4.37
N THR A 155 -4.41 -11.68 4.28
CA THR A 155 -3.83 -10.90 5.40
C THR A 155 -4.78 -10.88 6.59
N VAL A 156 -6.06 -10.58 6.36
CA VAL A 156 -7.10 -10.66 7.41
C VAL A 156 -7.17 -12.07 7.98
N ARG A 157 -7.24 -13.10 7.14
CA ARG A 157 -7.27 -14.51 7.59
C ARG A 157 -6.03 -14.88 8.40
N ALA A 158 -4.84 -14.38 8.04
CA ALA A 158 -3.62 -14.60 8.81
C ALA A 158 -3.71 -13.97 10.21
N MET A 159 -4.24 -12.75 10.32
CA MET A 159 -4.51 -12.13 11.62
C MET A 159 -5.53 -12.92 12.44
N GLN A 160 -6.61 -13.42 11.81
CA GLN A 160 -7.59 -14.28 12.49
C GLN A 160 -6.94 -15.56 13.02
N ARG A 161 -6.19 -16.28 12.18
CA ARG A 161 -5.54 -17.55 12.53
C ARG A 161 -4.47 -17.38 13.61
N ALA A 162 -3.63 -16.35 13.49
CA ALA A 162 -2.49 -16.16 14.38
C ALA A 162 -2.86 -15.51 15.72
N PHE A 163 -3.82 -14.58 15.70
CA PHE A 163 -4.06 -13.67 16.83
C PHE A 163 -5.51 -13.69 17.34
N GLY A 164 -6.40 -14.43 16.68
CA GLY A 164 -7.82 -14.44 16.98
C GLY A 164 -8.50 -13.11 16.65
N SER A 165 -7.91 -12.31 15.75
CA SER A 165 -8.52 -11.07 15.28
C SER A 165 -9.91 -11.30 14.71
N ARG A 166 -10.79 -10.32 14.87
CA ARG A 166 -12.12 -10.31 14.25
C ARG A 166 -12.13 -9.22 13.18
N PRO A 167 -12.50 -9.51 11.93
CA PRO A 167 -12.40 -8.52 10.85
C PRO A 167 -13.08 -7.18 11.16
N GLN A 168 -14.25 -7.20 11.80
CA GLN A 168 -14.99 -6.01 12.20
C GLN A 168 -14.24 -5.08 13.17
N ASP A 169 -13.26 -5.61 13.91
CA ASP A 169 -12.46 -4.86 14.87
C ASP A 169 -11.19 -4.30 14.21
N ILE A 170 -10.89 -4.67 12.96
CA ILE A 170 -9.71 -4.23 12.22
C ILE A 170 -9.94 -2.84 11.61
N ILE A 171 -8.96 -1.96 11.83
CA ILE A 171 -8.79 -0.70 11.12
C ILE A 171 -7.79 -0.92 9.99
N ALA A 172 -8.17 -0.57 8.77
CA ALA A 172 -7.32 -0.66 7.59
C ALA A 172 -7.10 0.71 6.92
N GLY A 173 -5.88 0.96 6.46
CA GLY A 173 -5.52 2.14 5.67
C GLY A 173 -4.99 1.73 4.30
N ILE A 174 -5.68 2.11 3.22
CA ILE A 174 -5.22 1.92 1.84
C ILE A 174 -4.48 3.17 1.38
N GLY A 175 -3.18 3.04 1.13
CA GLY A 175 -2.31 4.18 0.88
C GLY A 175 -2.20 4.63 -0.57
N PRO A 176 -1.26 5.56 -0.84
CA PRO A 176 -0.98 6.08 -2.17
C PRO A 176 -0.60 4.95 -3.13
N CYS A 177 -1.25 4.95 -4.29
CA CYS A 177 -1.02 3.97 -5.35
C CYS A 177 -1.32 4.62 -6.71
N ILE A 178 -1.19 3.88 -7.80
CA ILE A 178 -1.61 4.41 -9.10
C ILE A 178 -3.12 4.61 -9.13
N GLY A 179 -3.54 5.81 -9.51
CA GLY A 179 -4.95 6.18 -9.61
C GLY A 179 -5.62 5.65 -10.88
N PRO A 180 -6.95 5.60 -10.90
CA PRO A 180 -7.73 5.07 -12.02
C PRO A 180 -7.44 5.80 -13.34
N ASP A 181 -7.15 7.09 -13.31
CA ASP A 181 -6.86 7.90 -14.50
C ASP A 181 -5.49 7.59 -15.14
N LYS A 182 -4.61 6.86 -14.43
CA LYS A 182 -3.27 6.46 -14.91
C LYS A 182 -3.10 4.95 -15.03
N PHE A 183 -3.98 4.16 -14.42
CA PHE A 183 -3.86 2.71 -14.42
C PHE A 183 -4.55 2.05 -15.61
N GLU A 184 -4.06 2.38 -16.81
CA GLU A 184 -4.47 1.73 -18.06
C GLU A 184 -3.94 0.29 -18.08
N VAL A 185 -4.79 -0.66 -18.42
CA VAL A 185 -4.45 -2.09 -18.53
C VAL A 185 -5.10 -2.71 -19.77
N ASP A 186 -4.63 -3.89 -20.17
CA ASP A 186 -5.29 -4.64 -21.25
C ASP A 186 -6.57 -5.31 -20.73
N GLU A 187 -7.48 -5.66 -21.66
CA GLU A 187 -8.77 -6.28 -21.35
C GLU A 187 -8.66 -7.54 -20.49
N ALA A 188 -7.69 -8.40 -20.76
CA ALA A 188 -7.46 -9.63 -19.99
C ALA A 188 -7.08 -9.35 -18.53
N VAL A 189 -6.36 -8.25 -18.27
CA VAL A 189 -5.98 -7.83 -16.91
C VAL A 189 -7.17 -7.18 -16.21
N ALA A 190 -7.91 -6.31 -16.91
CA ALA A 190 -9.14 -5.71 -16.38
C ALA A 190 -10.17 -6.77 -15.97
N ALA A 191 -10.39 -7.78 -16.81
CA ALA A 191 -11.30 -8.88 -16.53
C ALA A 191 -10.87 -9.70 -15.31
N GLN A 192 -9.58 -10.01 -15.16
CA GLN A 192 -9.05 -10.72 -13.98
C GLN A 192 -9.27 -9.93 -12.69
N ILE A 193 -8.99 -8.62 -12.70
CA ILE A 193 -9.18 -7.78 -11.52
C ILE A 193 -10.67 -7.67 -11.18
N GLN A 194 -11.52 -7.43 -12.16
CA GLN A 194 -12.97 -7.35 -11.95
C GLN A 194 -13.56 -8.66 -11.43
N ALA A 195 -13.06 -9.82 -11.86
CA ALA A 195 -13.51 -11.11 -11.36
C ALA A 195 -13.08 -11.37 -9.91
N ALA A 196 -12.03 -10.71 -9.42
CA ALA A 196 -11.49 -10.89 -8.08
C ALA A 196 -12.16 -10.02 -7.01
N VAL A 197 -13.08 -9.13 -7.39
CA VAL A 197 -13.76 -8.18 -6.50
C VAL A 197 -15.23 -8.02 -6.86
N ARG A 198 -16.08 -7.71 -5.88
CA ARG A 198 -17.52 -7.52 -6.11
C ARG A 198 -17.86 -6.14 -6.66
N ALA A 199 -17.13 -5.11 -6.25
CA ALA A 199 -17.36 -3.76 -6.74
C ALA A 199 -17.04 -3.63 -8.23
N SER A 200 -17.74 -2.75 -8.94
CA SER A 200 -17.34 -2.37 -10.30
C SER A 200 -16.11 -1.46 -10.23
N VAL A 201 -14.97 -1.94 -10.72
CA VAL A 201 -13.67 -1.26 -10.59
C VAL A 201 -13.01 -0.97 -11.94
N VAL A 202 -13.58 -1.50 -13.02
CA VAL A 202 -13.10 -1.25 -14.39
C VAL A 202 -13.85 -0.05 -14.96
N LEU A 203 -13.11 0.98 -15.32
CA LEU A 203 -13.62 2.21 -15.90
C LEU A 203 -13.43 2.16 -17.43
N ARG A 204 -14.53 2.37 -18.15
CA ARG A 204 -14.56 2.46 -19.60
C ARG A 204 -15.06 3.85 -19.99
N GLY A 205 -14.51 4.40 -21.07
CA GLY A 205 -15.02 5.65 -21.58
C GLY A 205 -16.44 5.48 -22.13
N GLY A 206 -17.37 6.30 -21.64
CA GLY A 206 -18.71 6.36 -22.21
C GLY A 206 -18.68 7.11 -23.53
N ASP A 207 -19.34 6.58 -24.57
CA ASP A 207 -19.85 7.46 -25.62
C ASP A 207 -20.83 8.43 -24.93
N GLY A 208 -20.67 9.74 -25.12
CA GLY A 208 -21.44 10.79 -24.43
C GLY A 208 -22.95 10.81 -24.72
N LYS A 209 -23.66 9.72 -24.42
CA LYS A 209 -25.11 9.57 -24.46
C LYS A 209 -25.55 8.74 -23.25
N THR A 210 -25.66 9.38 -22.09
CA THR A 210 -26.43 8.85 -20.97
C THR A 210 -27.91 8.99 -21.28
N SER A 211 -28.52 7.96 -21.85
CA SER A 211 -29.95 7.73 -21.71
C SER A 211 -30.21 7.06 -20.35
N GLY A 212 -30.82 7.82 -19.45
CA GLY A 212 -31.83 7.36 -18.50
C GLY A 212 -31.57 6.12 -17.62
N GLN A 213 -31.49 6.40 -16.31
CA GLN A 213 -31.91 5.54 -15.20
C GLN A 213 -30.99 4.37 -14.80
N GLY A 214 -30.07 4.69 -13.88
CA GLY A 214 -29.48 3.76 -12.93
C GLY A 214 -28.92 4.58 -11.75
N LYS A 215 -29.69 4.70 -10.68
CA LYS A 215 -29.30 5.45 -9.47
C LYS A 215 -28.34 4.62 -8.60
N GLU A 216 -27.33 5.32 -8.09
CA GLU A 216 -26.67 5.12 -6.79
C GLU A 216 -25.81 3.86 -6.59
N HIS A 217 -24.58 3.90 -7.10
CA HIS A 217 -23.36 3.56 -6.33
C HIS A 217 -22.18 4.34 -6.95
N ALA A 218 -22.25 5.66 -6.88
CA ALA A 218 -21.12 6.51 -7.25
C ALA A 218 -20.10 6.44 -6.10
N SER A 219 -18.99 5.73 -6.31
CA SER A 219 -17.75 6.03 -5.58
C SER A 219 -17.47 7.53 -5.68
N PRO A 220 -16.94 8.18 -4.63
CA PRO A 220 -16.65 9.61 -4.66
C PRO A 220 -15.85 9.91 -5.93
N SER A 221 -16.41 10.78 -6.76
CA SER A 221 -15.92 11.10 -8.09
C SER A 221 -14.45 11.52 -7.99
N PHE A 222 -13.52 10.62 -8.29
CA PHE A 222 -12.11 10.96 -8.32
C PHE A 222 -11.87 11.86 -9.55
N PRO A 223 -11.22 13.03 -9.38
CA PRO A 223 -10.97 13.93 -10.50
C PRO A 223 -10.00 13.27 -11.49
N GLY A 224 -10.55 12.74 -12.58
CA GLY A 224 -9.83 12.21 -13.74
C GLY A 224 -10.42 12.79 -15.02
N GLN A 225 -9.60 12.93 -16.06
CA GLN A 225 -10.10 13.36 -17.37
C GLN A 225 -11.13 12.36 -17.93
N PRO A 226 -12.11 12.80 -18.74
CA PRO A 226 -13.08 11.90 -19.35
C PRO A 226 -12.38 10.82 -20.18
N ILE A 227 -12.57 9.56 -19.82
CA ILE A 227 -12.08 8.41 -20.60
C ILE A 227 -12.99 8.28 -21.84
N THR A 228 -12.42 8.02 -23.02
CA THR A 228 -13.19 7.86 -24.29
C THR A 228 -13.33 6.38 -24.67
N SER A 229 -14.39 6.02 -25.43
CA SER A 229 -14.78 4.63 -25.70
C SER A 229 -13.81 3.79 -26.54
N LYS A 230 -12.79 4.41 -27.16
CA LYS A 230 -11.71 3.73 -27.90
C LYS A 230 -10.45 3.46 -27.07
N GLN A 231 -10.41 3.87 -25.80
CA GLN A 231 -9.25 3.66 -24.93
C GLN A 231 -9.31 2.31 -24.22
N LYS A 232 -8.12 1.77 -23.94
CA LYS A 232 -7.96 0.58 -23.09
C LYS A 232 -8.64 0.81 -21.73
N PRO A 233 -9.11 -0.24 -21.06
CA PRO A 233 -9.76 -0.11 -19.76
C PRO A 233 -8.79 0.46 -18.72
N HIS A 234 -9.35 1.29 -17.84
CA HIS A 234 -8.68 1.77 -16.65
C HIS A 234 -9.21 1.03 -15.43
N VAL A 235 -8.39 0.91 -14.38
CA VAL A 235 -8.79 0.20 -13.16
C VAL A 235 -8.60 1.08 -11.93
N ASP A 236 -9.64 1.17 -11.09
CA ASP A 236 -9.55 1.78 -9.77
C ASP A 236 -9.00 0.76 -8.75
N LEU A 237 -7.69 0.84 -8.50
CA LEU A 237 -7.01 -0.07 -7.56
C LEU A 237 -7.42 0.19 -6.11
N TRP A 238 -7.80 1.43 -5.75
CA TRP A 238 -8.34 1.71 -4.41
C TRP A 238 -9.69 1.06 -4.20
N ALA A 239 -10.59 1.16 -5.18
CA ALA A 239 -11.89 0.51 -5.11
C ALA A 239 -11.76 -1.02 -5.07
N ALA A 240 -10.81 -1.60 -5.82
CA ALA A 240 -10.53 -3.03 -5.77
C ALA A 240 -10.02 -3.48 -4.39
N ALA A 241 -9.04 -2.77 -3.83
CA ALA A 241 -8.54 -3.04 -2.48
C ALA A 241 -9.64 -2.90 -1.41
N ARG A 242 -10.45 -1.84 -1.50
CA ARG A 242 -11.58 -1.60 -0.60
C ARG A 242 -12.60 -2.72 -0.66
N SER A 243 -13.01 -3.13 -1.86
CA SER A 243 -13.96 -4.24 -2.05
C SER A 243 -13.48 -5.52 -1.37
N GLN A 244 -12.18 -5.86 -1.47
CA GLN A 244 -11.65 -7.05 -0.79
C GLN A 244 -11.65 -6.96 0.74
N LEU A 245 -11.38 -5.77 1.29
CA LEU A 245 -11.43 -5.54 2.73
C LEU A 245 -12.88 -5.61 3.24
N GLU A 246 -13.83 -5.02 2.52
CA GLU A 246 -15.26 -5.11 2.83
C GLU A 246 -15.75 -6.56 2.75
N ASP A 247 -15.35 -7.31 1.73
CA ASP A 247 -15.66 -8.74 1.58
C ASP A 247 -15.03 -9.60 2.69
N ALA A 248 -13.87 -9.20 3.21
CA ALA A 248 -13.24 -9.83 4.37
C ALA A 248 -13.91 -9.44 5.71
N GLY A 249 -14.85 -8.48 5.71
CA GLY A 249 -15.57 -8.02 6.88
C GLY A 249 -14.87 -6.94 7.70
N VAL A 250 -13.89 -6.23 7.11
CA VAL A 250 -13.15 -5.16 7.80
C VAL A 250 -14.07 -3.99 8.15
N GLY A 251 -14.08 -3.60 9.43
CA GLY A 251 -15.06 -2.64 9.95
C GLY A 251 -14.74 -1.17 9.68
N CYS A 252 -13.46 -0.80 9.57
CA CYS A 252 -13.03 0.58 9.34
C CYS A 252 -11.97 0.62 8.24
N ILE A 253 -12.25 1.33 7.14
CA ILE A 253 -11.35 1.43 5.99
C ILE A 253 -11.15 2.91 5.65
N GLU A 254 -9.91 3.39 5.74
CA GLU A 254 -9.46 4.71 5.30
C GLU A 254 -8.75 4.58 3.95
N VAL A 255 -8.98 5.52 3.02
CA VAL A 255 -8.38 5.50 1.68
C VAL A 255 -7.66 6.81 1.43
N ALA A 256 -6.39 6.73 1.01
CA ALA A 256 -5.54 7.89 0.77
C ALA A 256 -6.01 8.76 -0.40
N ALA A 257 -6.45 8.14 -1.49
CA ALA A 257 -6.82 8.81 -2.74
C ALA A 257 -5.69 9.67 -3.35
N ILE A 258 -4.42 9.30 -3.13
CA ILE A 258 -3.24 10.00 -3.67
C ILE A 258 -2.62 9.20 -4.82
N CYS A 259 -2.80 9.66 -6.06
CA CYS A 259 -2.26 8.98 -7.24
C CYS A 259 -0.74 9.17 -7.35
N THR A 260 0.05 8.09 -7.24
CA THR A 260 1.52 8.13 -7.36
C THR A 260 1.99 8.63 -8.72
N ALA A 261 1.30 8.23 -9.80
CA ALA A 261 1.64 8.60 -11.17
C ALA A 261 1.33 10.08 -11.51
N ASN A 262 0.35 10.70 -10.83
CA ASN A 262 0.05 12.13 -10.99
C ASN A 262 0.96 13.03 -10.14
N ASN A 263 1.56 12.46 -9.09
CA ASN A 263 2.28 13.21 -8.07
C ASN A 263 3.76 12.78 -8.03
N THR A 264 4.41 12.65 -9.19
CA THR A 264 5.81 12.19 -9.27
C THR A 264 6.82 13.10 -8.59
N HIS A 265 6.45 14.36 -8.31
CA HIS A 265 7.23 15.28 -7.49
C HIS A 265 7.36 14.81 -6.03
N GLU A 266 6.40 14.01 -5.54
CA GLU A 266 6.37 13.52 -4.16
C GLU A 266 6.42 11.98 -4.07
N TRP A 267 6.06 11.26 -5.13
CA TRP A 267 6.01 9.81 -5.15
C TRP A 267 6.85 9.21 -6.27
N PHE A 268 7.44 8.05 -6.01
CA PHE A 268 7.97 7.22 -7.09
C PHE A 268 6.80 6.52 -7.81
N SER A 269 6.83 6.46 -9.14
CA SER A 269 5.82 5.77 -9.95
C SER A 269 6.47 4.95 -11.04
N HIS A 270 6.28 3.63 -10.99
CA HIS A 270 6.79 2.70 -11.99
C HIS A 270 6.19 3.00 -13.38
N ARG A 271 4.90 3.31 -13.44
CA ARG A 271 4.17 3.63 -14.66
C ARG A 271 4.64 4.96 -15.25
N ALA A 272 4.64 6.03 -14.46
CA ALA A 272 4.97 7.37 -14.97
C ALA A 272 6.46 7.50 -15.33
N GLU A 273 7.33 6.80 -14.61
CA GLU A 273 8.79 6.87 -14.80
C GLU A 273 9.34 5.64 -15.57
N GLN A 274 8.47 4.91 -16.27
CA GLN A 274 8.83 3.82 -17.19
C GLN A 274 9.76 2.75 -16.57
N GLY A 275 9.48 2.41 -15.31
CA GLY A 275 10.22 1.43 -14.52
C GLY A 275 11.56 1.88 -13.98
N ARG A 276 12.07 3.04 -14.40
CA ARG A 276 13.37 3.60 -13.99
C ARG A 276 13.18 4.54 -12.81
N THR A 277 12.84 4.00 -11.66
CA THR A 277 12.56 4.78 -10.45
C THR A 277 12.82 4.00 -9.16
N GLY A 278 12.88 4.72 -8.04
CA GLY A 278 12.97 4.18 -6.69
C GLY A 278 11.68 3.50 -6.21
N ARG A 279 11.69 3.09 -4.95
CA ARG A 279 10.51 2.60 -4.24
C ARG A 279 10.37 3.36 -2.94
N PHE A 280 9.19 3.92 -2.70
CA PHE A 280 8.88 4.52 -1.43
C PHE A 280 8.59 3.42 -0.41
N GLY A 281 8.87 3.68 0.87
CA GLY A 281 8.63 2.70 1.93
C GLY A 281 7.40 3.01 2.76
N VAL A 282 6.78 1.96 3.26
CA VAL A 282 5.72 2.05 4.25
C VAL A 282 6.13 1.21 5.45
N ILE A 283 6.06 1.82 6.63
CA ILE A 283 6.51 1.25 7.90
C ILE A 283 5.34 1.26 8.88
N VAL A 284 5.18 0.18 9.65
CA VAL A 284 4.26 0.10 10.79
C VAL A 284 4.88 -0.68 11.93
N ALA A 285 4.65 -0.22 13.15
CA ALA A 285 5.11 -0.83 14.38
C ALA A 285 4.07 -0.62 15.50
N LEU A 286 4.15 -1.47 16.53
CA LEU A 286 3.53 -1.24 17.82
C LEU A 286 4.62 -0.72 18.76
N ASP A 287 4.33 0.31 19.54
CA ASP A 287 5.26 0.83 20.57
C ASP A 287 5.30 -0.07 21.82
#